data_AF-A0A7U3WBP0-F1
#
_entry.id   AF-A0A7U3WBP0-F1
#
_cell.length_a   1.000
_cell.length_b   1.000
_cell.length_c   1.000
_cell.angle_alpha   90.00
_cell.angle_beta   90.00
_cell.angle_gamma   90.00
#
_symmetry.space_group_name_H-M   'P 1'
#
loop_
_entity.id
_entity.type
_entity.pdbx_description
1 polymer ?
#
loop_
_entity_poly.entity_id
_entity_poly.type
_entity_poly.pdbx_seq_one_letter_code
_entity_poly.pdbx_strand_id
1 'polypeptide(L)'
;MSPGLLLLNVALTQGLFGALLAGGAWYFGVPLDVLGVGGDALSTGLPAIAVGVGFGVVLWVGNELASGLAASSGADYDEGLRELLAPEGVRGWGLLLGATLPTIAVVEEFVFRAAVVGAVTPVVGTSPWVLAVVSSIAFALGHGAQGRVGVLVTGGLGMALAAGFVLTDSLLVVVVAHYLVNALEFLAHEGLGLPDPVWS
;
A
#
# COMPACT_ATOMS: atom_id res chain seq x y z
N MET A 1 21.73 7.73 10.36
CA MET A 1 21.46 6.37 9.82
C MET A 1 21.64 6.45 8.32
N SER A 2 22.27 5.49 7.65
CA SER A 2 22.34 5.51 6.18
C SER A 2 20.99 5.12 5.57
N PRO A 3 20.66 5.53 4.33
CA PRO A 3 19.42 5.14 3.67
C PRO A 3 19.24 3.62 3.61
N GLY A 4 20.31 2.89 3.27
CA GLY A 4 20.29 1.42 3.26
C GLY A 4 19.99 0.77 4.61
N LEU A 5 20.49 1.33 5.72
CA LEU A 5 20.14 0.85 7.06
C LEU A 5 18.68 1.17 7.38
N LEU A 6 18.18 2.34 6.97
CA LEU A 6 16.78 2.73 7.20
C LEU A 6 15.83 1.79 6.47
N LEU A 7 16.09 1.50 5.19
CA LEU A 7 15.35 0.51 4.39
C LEU A 7 15.32 -0.86 5.08
N LEU A 8 16.49 -1.35 5.53
CA LEU A 8 16.58 -2.62 6.22
C LEU A 8 15.78 -2.62 7.53
N ASN A 9 15.85 -1.54 8.31
CA ASN A 9 15.09 -1.41 9.55
C ASN A 9 13.58 -1.44 9.27
N VAL A 10 13.11 -0.71 8.25
CA VAL A 10 11.70 -0.71 7.85
C VAL A 10 11.27 -2.12 7.43
N ALA A 11 12.03 -2.79 6.57
CA ALA A 11 11.73 -4.15 6.14
C ALA A 11 11.68 -5.14 7.31
N LEU A 12 12.62 -5.07 8.26
CA LEU A 12 12.66 -5.98 9.41
C LEU A 12 11.55 -5.71 10.43
N THR A 13 11.26 -4.44 10.72
CA THR A 13 10.22 -4.07 11.69
C THR A 13 8.83 -4.37 11.15
N GLN A 14 8.55 -4.00 9.89
CA GLN A 14 7.30 -4.37 9.22
C GLN A 14 7.20 -5.87 9.03
N GLY A 15 8.28 -6.54 8.62
CA GLY A 15 8.29 -7.99 8.45
C GLY A 15 8.03 -8.74 9.75
N LEU A 16 8.60 -8.29 10.87
CA LEU A 16 8.31 -8.85 12.19
C LEU A 16 6.84 -8.65 12.57
N PHE A 17 6.30 -7.45 12.38
CA PHE A 17 4.89 -7.17 12.65
C PHE A 17 3.97 -8.03 11.78
N GLY A 18 4.26 -8.14 10.48
CA GLY A 18 3.57 -9.02 9.54
C GLY A 18 3.63 -10.49 9.94
N ALA A 19 4.79 -10.98 10.40
CA ALA A 19 4.95 -12.35 10.88
C ALA A 19 4.11 -12.62 12.14
N LEU A 20 4.05 -11.65 13.07
CA LEU A 20 3.18 -11.75 14.24
C LEU A 20 1.70 -11.75 13.86
N LEU A 21 1.29 -10.91 12.91
CA LEU A 21 -0.08 -10.86 12.40
C LEU A 21 -0.47 -12.16 11.70
N ALA A 22 0.40 -12.69 10.81
CA ALA A 22 0.21 -13.97 10.14
C ALA A 22 0.15 -15.13 11.14
N GLY A 23 1.05 -15.14 12.12
CA GLY A 23 1.06 -16.12 13.20
C GLY A 23 -0.22 -16.06 14.03
N GLY A 24 -0.75 -14.87 14.30
CA GLY A 24 -2.04 -14.66 14.95
C GLY A 24 -3.20 -15.21 14.13
N ALA A 25 -3.29 -14.85 12.85
CA ALA A 25 -4.32 -15.36 11.93
C ALA A 25 -4.31 -16.89 11.87
N TRP A 26 -3.13 -17.50 11.78
CA TRP A 26 -2.96 -18.95 11.80
C TRP A 26 -3.38 -19.56 13.16
N TYR A 27 -2.90 -18.99 14.27
CA TYR A 27 -3.16 -19.50 15.62
C TYR A 27 -4.66 -19.49 15.96
N PHE A 28 -5.38 -18.45 15.53
CA PHE A 28 -6.84 -18.34 15.72
C PHE A 28 -7.66 -19.01 14.63
N GLY A 29 -7.03 -19.64 13.64
CA GLY A 29 -7.71 -20.36 12.57
C GLY A 29 -8.55 -19.46 11.66
N VAL A 30 -8.09 -18.24 11.39
CA VAL A 30 -8.75 -17.33 10.44
C VAL A 30 -8.74 -17.96 9.04
N PRO A 31 -9.91 -18.18 8.42
CA PRO A 31 -9.99 -18.79 7.10
C PRO A 31 -9.25 -17.95 6.04
N LEU A 32 -8.58 -18.60 5.08
CA LEU A 32 -7.80 -17.89 4.05
C LEU A 32 -8.69 -17.17 3.04
N ASP A 33 -9.88 -17.69 2.77
CA ASP A 33 -10.87 -17.08 1.88
C ASP A 33 -11.32 -15.71 2.40
N VAL A 34 -11.59 -15.56 3.71
CA VAL A 34 -11.93 -14.24 4.27
C VAL A 34 -10.75 -13.27 4.27
N LEU A 35 -9.53 -13.76 4.07
CA LEU A 35 -8.33 -12.94 3.89
C LEU A 35 -8.07 -12.61 2.41
N GLY A 36 -8.98 -12.97 1.50
CA GLY A 36 -8.83 -12.79 0.06
C GLY A 36 -7.76 -13.70 -0.55
N VAL A 37 -7.53 -14.87 0.05
CA VAL A 37 -6.61 -15.91 -0.42
C VAL A 37 -7.39 -17.20 -0.67
N GLY A 38 -7.98 -17.28 -1.86
CA GLY A 38 -8.76 -18.42 -2.35
C GLY A 38 -8.09 -19.19 -3.49
N GLY A 39 -8.78 -20.23 -3.96
CA GLY A 39 -8.34 -21.07 -5.07
C GLY A 39 -8.59 -20.48 -6.47
N ASP A 40 -9.35 -19.38 -6.56
CA ASP A 40 -9.71 -18.78 -7.84
C ASP A 40 -8.54 -18.04 -8.50
N ALA A 41 -8.51 -18.05 -9.83
CA ALA A 41 -7.42 -17.43 -10.60
C ALA A 41 -7.29 -15.91 -10.39
N LEU A 42 -8.39 -15.24 -10.02
CA LEU A 42 -8.39 -13.81 -9.65
C LEU A 42 -7.92 -13.56 -8.20
N SER A 43 -7.82 -14.60 -7.38
CA SER A 43 -7.29 -14.49 -6.01
C SER A 43 -5.78 -14.72 -5.98
N THR A 44 -5.29 -15.84 -6.54
CA THR A 44 -3.88 -16.25 -6.40
C THR A 44 -3.15 -16.51 -7.74
N GLY A 45 -3.83 -16.37 -8.88
CA GLY A 45 -3.29 -16.67 -10.20
C GLY A 45 -2.72 -15.48 -10.97
N LEU A 46 -2.26 -15.75 -12.20
CA LEU A 46 -1.80 -14.71 -13.14
C LEU A 46 -2.86 -13.62 -13.42
N PRO A 47 -4.17 -13.90 -13.50
CA PRO A 47 -5.18 -12.87 -13.63
C PRO A 47 -5.17 -11.85 -12.48
N ALA A 48 -4.95 -12.30 -11.24
CA ALA A 48 -4.84 -11.42 -10.08
C ALA A 48 -3.66 -10.44 -10.23
N ILE A 49 -2.51 -10.93 -10.70
CA ILE A 49 -1.33 -10.08 -10.97
C ILE A 49 -1.65 -9.08 -12.07
N ALA A 50 -2.26 -9.49 -13.18
CA ALA A 50 -2.59 -8.59 -14.29
C ALA A 50 -3.56 -7.48 -13.86
N VAL A 51 -4.59 -7.83 -13.08
CA VAL A 51 -5.55 -6.86 -12.53
C VAL A 51 -4.85 -5.93 -11.54
N GLY A 52 -4.02 -6.46 -10.63
CA GLY A 52 -3.23 -5.67 -9.69
C GLY A 52 -2.27 -4.71 -10.38
N VAL A 53 -1.63 -5.13 -11.49
CA VAL A 53 -0.76 -4.27 -12.30
C VAL A 53 -1.55 -3.12 -12.92
N GLY A 54 -2.64 -3.43 -13.64
CA GLY A 54 -3.48 -2.40 -14.25
C GLY A 54 -4.04 -1.43 -13.22
N PHE A 55 -4.49 -1.97 -12.08
CA PHE A 55 -5.02 -1.16 -10.99
C PHE A 55 -3.96 -0.27 -10.35
N GLY A 56 -2.78 -0.80 -10.03
CA GLY A 56 -1.66 -0.05 -9.46
C GLY A 56 -1.20 1.10 -10.35
N VAL A 57 -1.11 0.89 -11.67
CA VAL A 57 -0.77 1.96 -12.62
C VAL A 57 -1.84 3.06 -12.63
N VAL A 58 -3.12 2.70 -12.62
CA VAL A 58 -4.22 3.69 -12.55
C VAL A 58 -4.16 4.47 -11.24
N LEU A 59 -3.89 3.80 -10.12
CA LEU A 59 -3.75 4.44 -8.81
C LEU A 59 -2.55 5.38 -8.77
N TRP A 60 -1.41 4.98 -9.32
CA TRP A 60 -0.22 5.85 -9.38
C TRP A 60 -0.49 7.11 -10.21
N VAL A 61 -1.09 6.98 -11.40
CA VAL A 61 -1.50 8.15 -12.20
C VAL A 61 -2.47 9.03 -11.43
N GLY A 62 -3.42 8.44 -10.71
CA GLY A 62 -4.34 9.18 -9.84
C GLY A 62 -3.64 9.92 -8.70
N ASN A 63 -2.62 9.30 -8.10
CA ASN A 63 -1.80 9.88 -7.05
C ASN A 63 -1.05 11.12 -7.56
N GLU A 64 -0.33 10.98 -8.67
CA GLU A 64 0.39 12.09 -9.34
C GLU A 64 -0.51 13.28 -9.66
N LEU A 65 -1.71 13.00 -10.19
CA LEU A 65 -2.68 14.05 -10.50
C LEU A 65 -3.20 14.73 -9.24
N ALA A 66 -3.45 13.97 -8.17
CA ALA A 66 -3.90 14.52 -6.89
C ALA A 66 -2.81 15.39 -6.23
N SER A 67 -1.56 14.91 -6.21
CA SER A 67 -0.39 15.65 -5.72
C SER A 67 -0.17 16.93 -6.52
N GLY A 68 -0.29 16.87 -7.85
CA GLY A 68 -0.16 18.07 -8.68
C GLY A 68 -1.26 19.11 -8.48
N LEU A 69 -2.50 18.67 -8.30
CA LEU A 69 -3.60 19.57 -7.94
C LEU A 69 -3.35 20.21 -6.56
N ALA A 70 -2.88 19.45 -5.58
CA ALA A 70 -2.51 19.94 -4.27
C ALA A 70 -1.39 20.99 -4.35
N ALA A 71 -0.31 20.71 -5.06
CA ALA A 71 0.81 21.63 -5.26
C ALA A 71 0.34 22.95 -5.91
N SER A 72 -0.55 22.87 -6.91
CA SER A 72 -1.10 24.06 -7.59
C SER A 72 -1.95 24.95 -6.67
N SER A 73 -2.47 24.39 -5.57
CA SER A 73 -3.26 25.11 -4.57
C SER A 73 -2.43 25.74 -3.44
N GLY A 74 -1.10 25.54 -3.45
CA GLY A 74 -0.20 25.99 -2.40
C GLY A 74 -0.32 25.19 -1.10
N ALA A 75 -0.82 23.95 -1.19
CA ALA A 75 -0.90 23.06 -0.04
C ALA A 75 0.45 22.44 0.30
N ASP A 76 0.76 22.37 1.59
CA ASP A 76 1.94 21.66 2.10
C ASP A 76 1.76 20.15 1.95
N TYR A 77 2.69 19.52 1.23
CA TYR A 77 2.86 18.08 1.11
C TYR A 77 4.30 17.73 1.53
N ASP A 78 4.46 16.77 2.43
CA ASP A 78 5.76 16.42 3.01
C ASP A 78 6.32 15.14 2.37
N GLU A 79 7.33 15.33 1.52
CA GLU A 79 8.07 14.27 0.82
C GLU A 79 9.23 13.71 1.62
N GLY A 80 9.50 14.25 2.80
CA GLY A 80 10.73 13.98 3.54
C GLY A 80 10.92 12.50 3.82
N LEU A 81 9.83 11.73 3.99
CA LEU A 81 9.93 10.28 4.17
C LEU A 81 10.41 9.56 2.90
N ARG A 82 9.95 9.95 1.71
CA ARG A 82 10.39 9.37 0.43
C ARG A 82 11.86 9.70 0.20
N GLU A 83 12.23 10.97 0.35
CA GLU A 83 13.61 11.42 0.18
C GLU A 83 14.58 10.72 1.16
N LEU A 84 14.16 10.51 2.42
CA LEU A 84 14.97 9.78 3.41
C LEU A 84 15.19 8.30 3.04
N LEU A 85 14.27 7.71 2.30
CA LEU A 85 14.32 6.33 1.83
C LEU A 85 14.97 6.20 0.44
N ALA A 86 15.34 7.31 -0.20
CA ALA A 86 15.97 7.33 -1.51
C ALA A 86 17.23 6.45 -1.51
N PRO A 87 17.27 5.39 -2.34
CA PRO A 87 18.34 4.41 -2.29
C PRO A 87 19.59 4.88 -3.05
N GLU A 88 20.76 4.61 -2.47
CA GLU A 88 22.04 4.82 -3.15
C GLU A 88 22.50 3.55 -3.89
N GLY A 89 22.68 3.67 -5.21
CA GLY A 89 23.23 2.61 -6.06
C GLY A 89 22.37 1.34 -6.18
N VAL A 90 22.85 0.38 -6.99
CA VAL A 90 22.08 -0.82 -7.38
C VAL A 90 21.62 -1.66 -6.20
N ARG A 91 22.44 -1.74 -5.13
CA ARG A 91 22.09 -2.52 -3.94
C ARG A 91 20.96 -1.89 -3.13
N GLY A 92 20.97 -0.56 -2.99
CA GLY A 92 19.89 0.16 -2.32
C GLY A 92 18.56 -0.04 -3.07
N TRP A 93 18.59 0.08 -4.40
CA TRP A 93 17.42 -0.17 -5.24
C TRP A 93 16.90 -1.60 -5.12
N GLY A 94 17.81 -2.58 -5.12
CA GLY A 94 17.44 -3.98 -4.90
C GLY A 94 16.78 -4.22 -3.52
N LEU A 95 17.28 -3.57 -2.47
CA LEU A 95 16.69 -3.64 -1.12
C LEU A 95 15.34 -2.93 -1.03
N LEU A 96 15.19 -1.76 -1.66
CA LEU A 96 13.95 -1.00 -1.70
C LEU A 96 12.87 -1.80 -2.45
N LEU A 97 13.11 -2.11 -3.73
CA LEU A 97 12.12 -2.71 -4.63
C LEU A 97 11.90 -4.20 -4.34
N GLY A 98 12.95 -4.93 -3.93
CA GLY A 98 12.89 -6.38 -3.76
C GLY A 98 12.48 -6.85 -2.36
N ALA A 99 12.60 -5.99 -1.34
CA ALA A 99 12.33 -6.37 0.05
C ALA A 99 11.48 -5.35 0.80
N THR A 100 11.86 -4.07 0.80
CA THR A 100 11.22 -3.06 1.65
C THR A 100 9.80 -2.76 1.19
N LEU A 101 9.61 -2.34 -0.06
CA LEU A 101 8.28 -2.01 -0.60
C LEU A 101 7.35 -3.23 -0.67
N PRO A 102 7.80 -4.43 -1.11
CA PRO A 102 6.95 -5.62 -1.06
C PRO A 102 6.51 -5.97 0.36
N THR A 103 7.39 -5.85 1.35
CA THR A 103 7.04 -6.12 2.75
C THR A 103 6.00 -5.13 3.25
N ILE A 104 6.19 -3.84 3.00
CA ILE A 104 5.22 -2.79 3.37
C ILE A 104 3.86 -3.09 2.73
N ALA A 105 3.81 -3.30 1.41
CA ALA A 105 2.56 -3.55 0.70
C ALA A 105 1.84 -4.81 1.24
N VAL A 106 2.56 -5.92 1.43
CA VAL A 106 1.96 -7.15 2.00
C VAL A 106 1.40 -6.90 3.39
N VAL A 107 2.16 -6.26 4.27
CA VAL A 107 1.78 -6.08 5.68
C VAL A 107 0.62 -5.10 5.81
N GLU A 108 0.68 -3.97 5.11
CA GLU A 108 -0.38 -2.96 5.17
C GLU A 108 -1.67 -3.48 4.54
N GLU A 109 -1.62 -4.13 3.38
CA GLU A 109 -2.84 -4.72 2.80
C GLU A 109 -3.37 -5.87 3.66
N PHE A 110 -2.49 -6.65 4.31
CA PHE A 110 -2.96 -7.68 5.24
C PHE A 110 -3.68 -7.07 6.44
N VAL A 111 -3.15 -6.02 7.05
CA VAL A 111 -3.81 -5.32 8.18
C VAL A 111 -5.12 -4.68 7.74
N PHE A 112 -5.05 -3.80 6.74
CA PHE A 112 -6.13 -2.88 6.44
C PHE A 112 -7.20 -3.53 5.57
N ARG A 113 -6.85 -4.44 4.65
CA ARG A 113 -7.81 -5.03 3.71
C ARG A 113 -8.20 -6.41 4.19
N ALA A 114 -7.27 -7.34 4.28
CA ALA A 114 -7.62 -8.71 4.63
C ALA A 114 -8.09 -8.86 6.09
N ALA A 115 -7.44 -8.25 7.08
CA ALA A 115 -7.84 -8.38 8.47
C ALA A 115 -9.03 -7.48 8.82
N VAL A 116 -8.95 -6.17 8.60
CA VAL A 116 -10.04 -5.24 8.95
C VAL A 116 -11.25 -5.37 8.03
N VAL A 117 -11.08 -5.41 6.71
CA VAL A 117 -12.24 -5.52 5.79
C VAL A 117 -12.67 -6.96 5.63
N GLY A 118 -11.75 -7.88 5.37
CA GLY A 118 -12.05 -9.29 5.13
C GLY A 118 -12.52 -10.02 6.40
N ALA A 119 -11.62 -10.25 7.35
CA ALA A 119 -11.87 -11.12 8.50
C ALA A 119 -12.91 -10.58 9.49
N VAL A 120 -13.00 -9.26 9.69
CA VAL A 120 -13.97 -8.67 10.65
C VAL A 120 -15.39 -8.59 10.09
N THR A 121 -15.56 -8.37 8.78
CA THR A 121 -16.90 -8.25 8.15
C THR A 121 -17.87 -9.38 8.52
N PRO A 122 -17.52 -10.68 8.36
CA PRO A 122 -18.43 -11.78 8.69
C PRO A 122 -18.70 -11.90 10.20
N VAL A 123 -17.78 -11.43 11.06
CA VAL A 123 -17.93 -11.47 12.51
C VAL A 123 -18.95 -10.45 13.00
N VAL A 124 -18.93 -9.25 12.43
CA VAL A 124 -19.85 -8.16 12.81
C VAL A 124 -21.13 -8.12 11.99
N GLY A 125 -21.20 -8.89 10.89
CA GLY A 125 -22.38 -9.00 10.04
C GLY A 125 -22.76 -7.69 9.32
N THR A 126 -21.77 -6.84 9.00
CA THR A 126 -21.98 -5.53 8.34
C THR A 126 -21.63 -5.58 6.85
N SER A 127 -21.88 -4.48 6.14
CA SER A 127 -21.39 -4.34 4.76
C SER A 127 -19.86 -4.13 4.75
N PRO A 128 -19.09 -4.82 3.89
CA PRO A 128 -17.65 -4.62 3.80
C PRO A 128 -17.27 -3.18 3.46
N TRP A 129 -18.16 -2.42 2.81
CA TRP A 129 -17.95 -1.00 2.51
C TRP A 129 -17.90 -0.12 3.77
N VAL A 130 -18.56 -0.49 4.86
CA VAL A 130 -18.44 0.22 6.15
C VAL A 130 -17.03 0.06 6.70
N LEU A 131 -16.50 -1.16 6.69
CA LEU A 131 -15.14 -1.42 7.14
C LEU A 131 -14.10 -0.89 6.16
N ALA A 132 -14.40 -0.80 4.86
CA ALA A 132 -13.55 -0.13 3.89
C ALA A 132 -13.34 1.36 4.26
N VAL A 133 -14.41 2.07 4.63
CA VAL A 133 -14.32 3.47 5.09
C VAL A 133 -13.50 3.56 6.39
N VAL A 134 -13.81 2.74 7.39
CA VAL A 134 -13.10 2.73 8.69
C VAL A 134 -11.61 2.44 8.49
N SER A 135 -11.30 1.41 7.70
CA SER A 135 -9.94 1.00 7.38
C SER A 135 -9.18 2.10 6.64
N SER A 136 -9.82 2.78 5.68
CA SER A 136 -9.21 3.87 4.92
C SER A 136 -8.91 5.09 5.79
N ILE A 137 -9.79 5.40 6.74
CA ILE A 137 -9.52 6.45 7.74
C ILE A 137 -8.34 6.06 8.63
N ALA A 138 -8.30 4.82 9.13
CA ALA A 138 -7.19 4.35 9.96
C ALA A 138 -5.86 4.36 9.19
N PHE A 139 -5.88 3.93 7.93
CA PHE A 139 -4.74 3.97 7.01
C PHE A 139 -4.24 5.41 6.80
N ALA A 140 -5.14 6.34 6.50
CA ALA A 140 -4.84 7.76 6.34
C ALA A 140 -4.20 8.36 7.60
N LEU A 141 -4.75 8.05 8.79
CA LEU A 141 -4.23 8.56 10.06
C LEU A 141 -2.84 8.00 10.40
N GLY A 142 -2.54 6.77 9.95
CA GLY A 142 -1.18 6.19 10.03
C GLY A 142 -0.13 7.01 9.25
N HIS A 143 -0.58 7.84 8.32
CA HIS A 143 0.25 8.66 7.44
C HIS A 143 0.26 10.15 7.84
N GLY A 144 0.00 10.46 9.11
CA GLY A 144 -0.03 11.84 9.63
C GLY A 144 1.23 12.69 9.37
N ALA A 145 2.36 12.04 9.08
CA ALA A 145 3.61 12.72 8.70
C ALA A 145 3.52 13.44 7.34
N GLN A 146 2.62 13.04 6.43
CA GLN A 146 2.49 13.62 5.08
C GLN A 146 1.73 14.96 5.03
N GLY A 147 1.43 15.55 6.19
CA GLY A 147 0.59 16.75 6.30
C GLY A 147 -0.89 16.48 6.03
N ARG A 148 -1.73 17.52 6.15
CA ARG A 148 -3.19 17.36 6.09
C ARG A 148 -3.68 16.91 4.71
N VAL A 149 -3.06 17.42 3.65
CA VAL A 149 -3.44 17.06 2.27
C VAL A 149 -2.94 15.67 1.93
N GLY A 150 -1.71 15.31 2.32
CA GLY A 150 -1.20 13.95 2.19
C GLY A 150 -2.10 12.92 2.86
N VAL A 151 -2.56 13.18 4.09
CA VAL A 151 -3.54 12.31 4.78
C VAL A 151 -4.84 12.14 3.99
N LEU A 152 -5.36 13.20 3.35
CA LEU A 152 -6.57 13.11 2.54
C LEU A 152 -6.35 12.29 1.26
N VAL A 153 -5.25 12.53 0.55
CA VAL A 153 -4.88 11.80 -0.67
C VAL A 153 -4.66 10.32 -0.34
N THR A 154 -3.87 10.03 0.70
CA THR A 154 -3.60 8.68 1.20
C THR A 154 -4.87 7.98 1.69
N GLY A 155 -5.82 8.71 2.29
CA GLY A 155 -7.14 8.17 2.60
C GLY A 155 -7.97 7.81 1.37
N GLY A 156 -7.90 8.63 0.32
CA GLY A 156 -8.52 8.35 -0.98
C GLY A 156 -7.92 7.11 -1.65
N LEU A 157 -6.59 7.01 -1.69
CA LEU A 157 -5.86 5.81 -2.14
C LEU A 157 -6.24 4.60 -1.28
N GLY A 158 -6.35 4.83 0.03
CA GLY A 158 -6.79 3.87 1.04
C GLY A 158 -8.12 3.21 0.66
N MET A 159 -9.10 4.07 0.34
CA MET A 159 -10.44 3.69 -0.07
C MET A 159 -10.46 3.00 -1.43
N ALA A 160 -9.64 3.45 -2.38
CA ALA A 160 -9.53 2.82 -3.68
C ALA A 160 -9.00 1.38 -3.56
N LEU A 161 -7.91 1.16 -2.81
CA LEU A 161 -7.39 -0.17 -2.52
C LEU A 161 -8.42 -1.03 -1.79
N ALA A 162 -9.14 -0.48 -0.80
CA ALA A 162 -10.23 -1.20 -0.13
C ALA A 162 -11.36 -1.60 -1.10
N ALA A 163 -11.74 -0.73 -2.04
CA ALA A 163 -12.69 -1.05 -3.10
C ALA A 163 -12.16 -2.17 -4.01
N GLY A 164 -10.87 -2.12 -4.39
CA GLY A 164 -10.20 -3.18 -5.13
C GLY A 164 -10.31 -4.52 -4.43
N PHE A 165 -10.04 -4.58 -3.12
CA PHE A 165 -10.20 -5.79 -2.31
C PHE A 165 -11.65 -6.27 -2.29
N VAL A 166 -12.62 -5.40 -1.98
CA VAL A 166 -14.05 -5.78 -1.89
C VAL A 166 -14.61 -6.28 -3.22
N LEU A 167 -14.16 -5.73 -4.35
CA LEU A 167 -14.64 -6.09 -5.68
C LEU A 167 -13.97 -7.35 -6.25
N THR A 168 -12.76 -7.67 -5.81
CA THR A 168 -11.98 -8.80 -6.36
C THR A 168 -11.83 -9.96 -5.38
N ASP A 169 -12.12 -9.74 -4.10
CA ASP A 169 -11.87 -10.67 -3.00
C ASP A 169 -10.43 -11.23 -3.02
N SER A 170 -9.48 -10.35 -3.33
CA SER A 170 -8.10 -10.72 -3.64
C SER A 170 -7.10 -9.83 -2.92
N LEU A 171 -6.41 -10.43 -1.94
CA LEU A 171 -5.28 -9.77 -1.28
C LEU A 171 -4.14 -9.53 -2.28
N LEU A 172 -3.90 -10.48 -3.19
CA LEU A 172 -2.82 -10.37 -4.18
C LEU A 172 -3.01 -9.17 -5.11
N VAL A 173 -4.24 -8.92 -5.58
CA VAL A 173 -4.56 -7.76 -6.44
C VAL A 173 -4.13 -6.46 -5.77
N VAL A 174 -4.55 -6.25 -4.52
CA VAL A 174 -4.27 -4.98 -3.81
C VAL A 174 -2.83 -4.87 -3.34
N VAL A 175 -2.17 -5.98 -2.99
CA VAL A 175 -0.73 -6.00 -2.67
C VAL A 175 0.09 -5.58 -3.89
N VAL A 176 -0.21 -6.14 -5.06
CA VAL A 176 0.49 -5.78 -6.31
C VAL A 176 0.22 -4.33 -6.67
N ALA A 177 -1.04 -3.88 -6.55
CA ALA A 177 -1.41 -2.50 -6.87
C ALA A 177 -0.70 -1.50 -5.96
N HIS A 178 -0.73 -1.72 -4.65
CA HIS A 178 -0.05 -0.87 -3.67
C HIS A 178 1.47 -0.88 -3.86
N TYR A 179 2.07 -2.06 -4.02
CA TYR A 179 3.51 -2.16 -4.33
C TYR A 179 3.89 -1.32 -5.55
N LEU A 180 3.09 -1.36 -6.61
CA LEU A 180 3.37 -0.61 -7.83
C LEU A 180 3.23 0.90 -7.65
N VAL A 181 2.23 1.37 -6.89
CA VAL A 181 2.12 2.81 -6.58
C VAL A 181 3.42 3.29 -5.96
N ASN A 182 3.90 2.62 -4.90
CA ASN A 182 5.13 3.02 -4.22
C ASN A 182 6.35 2.85 -5.12
N ALA A 183 6.46 1.75 -5.87
CA ALA A 183 7.62 1.51 -6.73
C ALA A 183 7.72 2.53 -7.86
N LEU A 184 6.60 2.89 -8.49
CA LEU A 184 6.55 3.89 -9.56
C LEU A 184 6.88 5.29 -9.03
N GLU A 185 6.37 5.66 -7.86
CA GLU A 185 6.70 6.92 -7.17
C GLU A 185 8.22 7.05 -6.97
N PHE A 186 8.86 6.04 -6.36
CA PHE A 186 10.31 6.06 -6.16
C PHE A 186 11.08 6.06 -7.48
N LEU A 187 10.68 5.23 -8.45
CA LEU A 187 11.36 5.18 -9.75
C LEU A 187 11.27 6.52 -10.50
N ALA A 188 10.11 7.19 -10.46
CA ALA A 188 9.92 8.47 -11.12
C ALA A 188 10.79 9.57 -10.50
N HIS A 189 10.67 9.77 -9.18
CA HIS A 189 11.28 10.94 -8.53
C HIS A 189 12.74 10.68 -8.11
N GLU A 190 13.04 9.53 -7.50
CA GLU A 190 14.40 9.23 -7.03
C GLU A 190 15.25 8.53 -8.09
N GLY A 191 14.62 7.73 -8.95
CA GLY A 191 15.31 6.98 -10.00
C GLY A 191 15.63 7.81 -11.24
N LEU A 192 14.62 8.51 -11.75
CA LEU A 192 14.71 9.31 -12.97
C LEU A 192 14.91 10.81 -12.70
N GLY A 193 14.73 11.28 -11.47
CA GLY A 193 14.85 12.70 -11.14
C GLY A 193 13.72 13.53 -11.75
N LEU A 194 12.56 12.93 -12.00
CA LEU A 194 11.39 13.67 -12.48
C LEU A 194 10.87 14.58 -11.35
N PRO A 195 10.31 15.75 -11.70
CA PRO A 195 9.73 16.63 -10.71
C PRO A 195 8.56 15.94 -9.98
N ASP A 196 8.17 16.48 -8.82
CA ASP A 196 7.02 15.99 -8.06
C ASP A 196 5.96 17.11 -7.97
N PRO A 197 4.80 16.95 -8.62
CA PRO A 197 4.38 15.80 -9.44
C PRO A 197 5.17 15.69 -10.76
N VAL A 198 5.11 14.54 -11.44
CA VAL A 198 5.82 14.30 -12.72
C VAL A 198 5.52 15.34 -13.80
N TRP A 199 4.39 16.04 -13.70
CA TRP A 199 3.85 16.95 -14.72
C TRP A 199 4.11 18.45 -14.46
N SER A 200 4.85 18.81 -13.42
CA SER A 200 5.15 20.21 -13.08
C SER A 200 6.34 20.79 -13.83
#